data_AF-A0A357IPA8-F1
#
_entry.id   AF-A0A357IPA8-F1
#
_cell.length_a   1.000
_cell.length_b   1.000
_cell.length_c   1.000
_cell.angle_alpha   90.00
_cell.angle_beta   90.00
_cell.angle_gamma   90.00
#
_symmetry.space_group_name_H-M   'P 1'
#
loop_
_entity.id
_entity.type
_entity.pdbx_description
1 polymer ?
#
loop_
_entity_poly.entity_id
_entity_poly.type
_entity_poly.pdbx_seq_one_letter_code
_entity_poly.pdbx_strand_id
1 'polypeptide(L)'
;MGILKADEDAHLLKKRDSRASWLVCLLKALVIFFQGFSFALLNRTISLKMERKGGFPMIFGLEPVQAVLLYLFLFLTGCMLGYVLEVFFRRFFTAKKWVNPGFMRGPWLPLYGFGVVIMFTVVILLLYYLPSWPFYNPFGFYDFLGEGRGPSYADLLPIAIMGCSMIALEFVAGLIFVKGFKVKLWDYSNMKGNIMGIICPQFNAIWFALAIAFYYGLNPFVYRLAQEAYAYMFGVSGVREAHFGFIFILGVAYGVMLIDFVLSAGVFTRVAKWAKKSDMKLRYDEMRIKYKEGLLSARAKFQEALPTPVKNVIENHKEKVK
;
A
#
# COMPACT_ATOMS: atom_id res chain seq x y z
N MET A 1 -8.97 -45.74 -15.09
CA MET A 1 -9.12 -44.34 -15.55
C MET A 1 -9.70 -43.38 -14.49
N GLY A 2 -10.31 -43.85 -13.39
CA GLY A 2 -10.89 -42.99 -12.34
C GLY A 2 -9.92 -42.43 -11.28
N ILE A 3 -8.79 -43.11 -11.01
CA ILE A 3 -7.86 -42.72 -9.92
C ILE A 3 -7.00 -41.50 -10.32
N LEU A 4 -6.59 -41.41 -11.59
CA LEU A 4 -5.79 -40.28 -12.10
C LEU A 4 -6.58 -38.96 -12.15
N LYS A 5 -7.91 -39.03 -12.33
CA LYS A 5 -8.77 -37.85 -12.38
C LYS A 5 -9.02 -37.26 -10.99
N ALA A 6 -9.14 -38.13 -9.97
CA ALA A 6 -9.27 -37.70 -8.58
C ALA A 6 -8.01 -37.00 -8.06
N ASP A 7 -6.82 -37.42 -8.51
CA ASP A 7 -5.54 -36.82 -8.11
C ASP A 7 -5.32 -35.46 -8.79
N GLU A 8 -5.69 -35.31 -10.07
CA GLU A 8 -5.69 -34.00 -10.75
C GLU A 8 -6.70 -33.02 -10.11
N ASP A 9 -7.90 -33.49 -9.78
CA ASP A 9 -8.93 -32.67 -9.14
C ASP A 9 -8.52 -32.27 -7.70
N ALA A 10 -7.86 -33.17 -6.95
CA ALA A 10 -7.30 -32.85 -5.63
C ALA A 10 -6.14 -31.83 -5.72
N HIS A 11 -5.29 -31.94 -6.74
CA HIS A 11 -4.19 -31.01 -6.97
C HIS A 11 -4.68 -29.62 -7.43
N LEU A 12 -5.80 -29.57 -8.16
CA LEU A 12 -6.49 -28.33 -8.56
C LEU A 12 -7.25 -27.69 -7.40
N LEU A 13 -7.84 -28.47 -6.50
CA LEU A 13 -8.47 -27.98 -5.28
C LEU A 13 -7.42 -27.39 -4.31
N LYS A 14 -6.27 -28.05 -4.12
CA LYS A 14 -5.14 -27.54 -3.32
C LYS A 14 -4.56 -26.24 -3.88
N LYS A 15 -4.60 -26.04 -5.20
CA LYS A 15 -4.15 -24.81 -5.90
C LYS A 15 -5.21 -23.70 -5.90
N ARG A 16 -6.48 -24.03 -5.68
CA ARG A 16 -7.58 -23.07 -5.46
C ARG A 16 -7.54 -22.54 -4.02
N ASP A 17 -7.19 -23.39 -3.06
CA ASP A 17 -7.05 -23.03 -1.64
C ASP A 17 -5.86 -22.10 -1.37
N SER A 18 -4.76 -22.23 -2.13
CA SER A 18 -3.59 -21.35 -1.96
C SER A 18 -3.85 -19.87 -2.27
N ARG A 19 -4.91 -19.55 -3.04
CA ARG A 19 -5.29 -18.15 -3.35
C ARG A 19 -6.16 -17.54 -2.25
N ALA A 20 -7.01 -18.35 -1.61
CA ALA A 20 -7.71 -17.96 -0.38
C ALA A 20 -6.72 -17.86 0.79
N SER A 21 -5.69 -18.71 0.81
CA SER A 21 -4.65 -18.72 1.83
C SER A 21 -3.89 -17.40 1.94
N TRP A 22 -3.68 -16.63 0.86
CA TRP A 22 -2.93 -15.36 0.97
C TRP A 22 -3.80 -14.21 1.50
N LEU A 23 -5.09 -14.18 1.18
CA LEU A 23 -6.05 -13.24 1.78
C LEU A 23 -6.28 -13.56 3.25
N VAL A 24 -6.36 -14.85 3.60
CA VAL A 24 -6.38 -15.33 4.98
C VAL A 24 -5.05 -15.06 5.67
N CYS A 25 -3.90 -15.17 5.00
CA CYS A 25 -2.60 -14.79 5.58
C CYS A 25 -2.44 -13.27 5.71
N LEU A 26 -3.03 -12.45 4.83
CA LEU A 26 -3.03 -10.99 4.94
C LEU A 26 -3.98 -10.54 6.05
N LEU A 27 -5.17 -11.14 6.16
CA LEU A 27 -6.09 -10.95 7.28
C LEU A 27 -5.47 -11.47 8.59
N LYS A 28 -4.77 -12.61 8.57
CA LYS A 28 -4.00 -13.10 9.72
C LYS A 28 -2.80 -12.22 10.02
N ALA A 29 -2.12 -11.64 9.04
CA ALA A 29 -1.00 -10.71 9.27
C ALA A 29 -1.50 -9.36 9.80
N LEU A 30 -2.67 -8.88 9.35
CA LEU A 30 -3.36 -7.73 9.93
C LEU A 30 -3.82 -8.07 11.35
N VAL A 31 -4.45 -9.23 11.57
CA VAL A 31 -4.84 -9.71 12.90
C VAL A 31 -3.62 -9.94 13.79
N ILE A 32 -2.48 -10.41 13.28
CA ILE A 32 -1.21 -10.57 14.02
C ILE A 32 -0.53 -9.22 14.24
N PHE A 33 -0.66 -8.26 13.32
CA PHE A 33 -0.23 -6.87 13.53
C PHE A 33 -1.08 -6.21 14.62
N PHE A 34 -2.38 -6.52 14.69
CA PHE A 34 -3.29 -6.10 15.76
C PHE A 34 -3.19 -6.95 17.04
N GLN A 35 -2.74 -8.21 16.98
CA GLN A 35 -2.55 -9.13 18.14
C GLN A 35 -1.14 -9.02 18.74
N GLY A 36 -0.14 -8.62 17.95
CA GLY A 36 1.20 -8.23 18.42
C GLY A 36 1.15 -6.97 19.27
N PHE A 37 0.03 -6.25 19.22
CA PHE A 37 -0.41 -5.27 20.20
C PHE A 37 -0.91 -5.96 21.49
N SER A 38 -0.07 -6.81 22.09
CA SER A 38 -0.39 -7.47 23.37
C SER A 38 -0.33 -6.42 24.49
N PHE A 39 -1.44 -5.71 24.66
CA PHE A 39 -1.66 -4.61 25.61
C PHE A 39 -1.84 -5.10 27.06
N ALA A 40 -1.81 -6.40 27.32
CA ALA A 40 -2.39 -6.97 28.54
C ALA A 40 -1.44 -7.11 29.74
N LEU A 41 -0.12 -7.27 29.53
CA LEU A 41 0.78 -7.68 30.63
C LEU A 41 1.77 -6.61 31.11
N LEU A 42 2.00 -5.55 30.34
CA LEU A 42 2.86 -4.43 30.75
C LEU A 42 2.06 -3.24 31.32
N ASN A 43 0.74 -3.28 31.19
CA ASN A 43 -0.15 -2.13 31.45
C ASN A 43 -0.30 -1.81 32.95
N ARG A 44 -0.26 -2.81 33.83
CA ARG A 44 -0.58 -2.60 35.27
C ARG A 44 0.52 -1.90 36.07
N THR A 45 1.78 -2.23 35.81
CA THR A 45 2.90 -1.72 36.63
C THR A 45 3.36 -0.33 36.19
N ILE A 46 3.17 0.01 34.92
CA ILE A 46 3.55 1.30 34.35
C ILE A 46 2.43 2.33 34.53
N SER A 47 1.16 1.92 34.40
CA SER A 47 -0.03 2.77 34.63
C SER A 47 -0.01 3.40 36.04
N LEU A 48 0.33 2.64 37.08
CA LEU A 48 0.43 3.14 38.47
C LEU A 48 1.55 4.15 38.70
N LYS A 49 2.62 4.12 37.90
CA LYS A 49 3.76 5.03 38.05
C LYS A 49 3.56 6.35 37.28
N MET A 50 2.65 6.37 36.30
CA MET A 50 2.40 7.50 35.39
C MET A 50 1.16 8.34 35.74
N GLU A 51 0.17 7.79 36.46
CA GLU A 51 -1.02 8.50 36.95
C GLU A 51 -0.68 9.72 37.84
N ARG A 52 0.50 9.72 38.48
CA ARG A 52 0.99 10.79 39.36
C ARG A 52 1.38 12.09 38.65
N LYS A 53 1.46 12.14 37.32
CA LYS A 53 1.91 13.32 36.55
C LYS A 53 0.81 14.04 35.75
N GLY A 54 -0.48 13.81 36.07
CA GLY A 54 -1.55 14.76 35.76
C GLY A 54 -1.88 15.03 34.28
N GLY A 55 -1.30 14.29 33.34
CA GLY A 55 -1.60 14.41 31.92
C GLY A 55 -1.18 13.14 31.19
N PHE A 56 -2.06 12.14 31.14
CA PHE A 56 -1.84 10.96 30.31
C PHE A 56 -2.87 10.92 29.17
N PRO A 57 -2.49 10.51 27.94
CA PRO A 57 -3.32 10.73 26.75
C PRO A 57 -4.50 9.77 26.72
N MET A 58 -5.66 10.33 26.41
CA MET A 58 -6.93 9.65 26.12
C MET A 58 -6.78 8.42 25.20
N ILE A 59 -5.71 8.34 24.40
CA ILE A 59 -5.44 7.29 23.39
C ILE A 59 -4.69 6.06 23.94
N PHE A 60 -3.94 6.18 25.04
CA PHE A 60 -3.16 5.06 25.60
C PHE A 60 -3.88 4.27 26.70
N GLY A 61 -5.02 4.80 27.19
CA GLY A 61 -5.93 4.12 28.10
C GLY A 61 -7.19 3.58 27.41
N LEU A 62 -7.21 3.54 26.08
CA LEU A 62 -8.37 3.09 25.31
C LEU A 62 -8.64 1.61 25.55
N GLU A 63 -9.92 1.28 25.73
CA GLU A 63 -10.35 -0.10 25.60
C GLU A 63 -10.03 -0.61 24.19
N PRO A 64 -9.59 -1.87 24.01
CA PRO A 64 -9.16 -2.38 22.70
C PRO A 64 -10.19 -2.15 21.59
N VAL A 65 -11.49 -2.27 21.92
CA VAL A 65 -12.59 -2.04 20.97
C VAL A 65 -12.67 -0.58 20.55
N GLN A 66 -12.46 0.36 21.48
CA GLN A 66 -12.49 1.79 21.20
C GLN A 66 -11.32 2.21 20.32
N ALA A 67 -10.13 1.67 20.59
CA ALA A 67 -8.96 1.88 19.76
C ALA A 67 -9.22 1.41 18.33
N VAL A 68 -9.74 0.19 18.15
CA VAL A 68 -10.08 -0.34 16.81
C VAL A 68 -11.05 0.58 16.07
N LEU A 69 -12.12 1.04 16.73
CA LEU A 69 -13.10 1.94 16.11
C LEU A 69 -12.49 3.30 15.70
N LEU A 70 -11.60 3.85 16.53
CA LEU A 70 -10.86 5.07 16.20
C LEU A 70 -9.94 4.87 14.98
N TYR A 71 -9.20 3.76 14.94
CA TYR A 71 -8.34 3.42 13.81
C TYR A 71 -9.14 3.20 12.52
N LEU A 72 -10.31 2.59 12.61
CA LEU A 72 -11.23 2.44 11.49
C LEU A 72 -11.73 3.81 11.00
N PHE A 73 -12.10 4.71 11.92
CA PHE A 73 -12.48 6.08 11.55
C PHE A 73 -11.34 6.83 10.83
N LEU A 74 -10.11 6.77 11.36
CA LEU A 74 -8.94 7.42 10.74
C LEU A 74 -8.61 6.81 9.37
N PHE A 75 -8.70 5.49 9.24
CA PHE A 75 -8.52 4.80 7.97
C PHE A 75 -9.51 5.27 6.92
N LEU A 76 -10.80 5.30 7.26
CA LEU A 76 -11.87 5.72 6.35
C LEU A 76 -11.69 7.18 5.93
N THR A 77 -11.37 8.05 6.89
CA THR A 77 -11.09 9.47 6.63
C THR A 77 -9.90 9.62 5.69
N GLY A 78 -8.81 8.89 5.92
CA GLY A 78 -7.64 8.88 5.03
C GLY A 78 -7.97 8.37 3.62
N CYS A 79 -8.81 7.35 3.49
CA CYS A 79 -9.26 6.85 2.19
C CYS A 79 -10.05 7.89 1.41
N MET A 80 -11.01 8.56 2.05
CA MET A 80 -11.87 9.55 1.43
C MET A 80 -11.11 10.82 1.04
N LEU A 81 -10.30 11.36 1.97
CA LEU A 81 -9.49 12.55 1.70
C LEU A 81 -8.44 12.27 0.62
N GLY A 82 -7.78 11.11 0.68
CA GLY A 82 -6.84 10.68 -0.34
C GLY A 82 -7.49 10.56 -1.72
N TYR A 83 -8.69 10.00 -1.79
CA TYR A 83 -9.46 9.93 -3.03
C TYR A 83 -9.76 11.32 -3.60
N VAL A 84 -10.28 12.23 -2.77
CA VAL A 84 -10.60 13.60 -3.19
C VAL A 84 -9.35 14.32 -3.69
N LEU A 85 -8.24 14.23 -2.95
CA LEU A 85 -6.95 14.81 -3.34
C LEU A 85 -6.47 14.28 -4.69
N GLU A 86 -6.53 12.97 -4.90
CA GLU A 86 -6.05 12.33 -6.13
C GLU A 86 -6.94 12.65 -7.34
N VAL A 87 -8.27 12.73 -7.15
CA VAL A 87 -9.21 13.17 -8.20
C VAL A 87 -8.87 14.59 -8.66
N PHE A 88 -8.67 15.52 -7.72
CA PHE A 88 -8.30 16.89 -8.05
C PHE A 88 -6.90 16.97 -8.68
N PHE A 89 -5.93 16.22 -8.16
CA PHE A 89 -4.59 16.17 -8.72
C PHE A 89 -4.60 15.72 -10.19
N ARG A 90 -5.33 14.65 -10.51
CA ARG A 90 -5.48 14.16 -11.89
C ARG A 90 -6.24 15.15 -12.77
N ARG A 91 -7.23 15.85 -12.22
CA ARG A 91 -7.99 16.85 -12.96
C ARG A 91 -7.15 18.08 -13.31
N PHE A 92 -6.32 18.57 -12.40
CA PHE A 92 -5.60 19.83 -12.63
C PHE A 92 -4.20 19.63 -13.22
N PHE A 93 -3.47 18.60 -12.81
CA PHE A 93 -2.04 18.47 -13.13
C PHE A 93 -1.73 17.37 -14.15
N THR A 94 -2.43 16.23 -14.14
CA THR A 94 -2.04 15.07 -14.96
C THR A 94 -2.95 14.80 -16.16
N ALA A 95 -4.15 14.29 -15.92
CA ALA A 95 -5.01 13.73 -16.96
C ALA A 95 -5.92 14.78 -17.62
N LYS A 96 -6.13 15.92 -16.96
CA LYS A 96 -7.10 16.98 -17.35
C LYS A 96 -8.53 16.46 -17.58
N LYS A 97 -8.84 15.26 -17.07
CA LYS A 97 -10.12 14.58 -17.19
C LYS A 97 -10.50 13.98 -15.84
N TRP A 98 -11.81 13.83 -15.61
CA TRP A 98 -12.34 13.14 -14.44
C TRP A 98 -12.10 11.64 -14.61
N VAL A 99 -11.09 11.14 -13.91
CA VAL A 99 -10.69 9.73 -13.95
C VAL A 99 -10.74 9.21 -12.52
N ASN A 100 -11.47 8.12 -12.31
CA ASN A 100 -11.51 7.44 -11.03
C ASN A 100 -10.10 6.96 -10.65
N PRO A 101 -9.52 7.44 -9.54
CA PRO A 101 -8.21 6.99 -9.11
C PRO A 101 -8.26 5.61 -8.44
N GLY A 102 -7.17 4.86 -8.61
CA GLY A 102 -6.95 3.63 -7.86
C GLY A 102 -7.73 2.42 -8.38
N PHE A 103 -7.89 1.46 -7.47
CA PHE A 103 -8.40 0.11 -7.78
C PHE A 103 -9.90 -0.03 -7.54
N MET A 104 -10.44 0.67 -6.53
CA MET A 104 -11.84 0.60 -6.11
C MET A 104 -12.71 1.52 -6.97
N ARG A 105 -14.01 1.23 -7.11
CA ARG A 105 -14.92 2.06 -7.91
C ARG A 105 -15.50 3.22 -7.12
N GLY A 106 -15.67 3.04 -5.82
CA GLY A 106 -16.14 4.08 -4.91
C GLY A 106 -15.01 5.04 -4.50
N PRO A 107 -15.35 6.04 -3.67
CA PRO A 107 -14.44 7.11 -3.25
C PRO A 107 -13.40 6.67 -2.21
N TRP A 108 -12.78 5.50 -2.40
CA TRP A 108 -11.92 4.86 -1.42
C TRP A 108 -10.52 4.64 -2.00
N LEU A 109 -9.51 5.28 -1.41
CA LEU A 109 -8.10 5.00 -1.69
C LEU A 109 -7.44 4.34 -0.47
N PRO A 110 -7.48 2.99 -0.35
CA PRO A 110 -6.91 2.26 0.80
C PRO A 110 -5.45 2.60 1.09
N LEU A 111 -4.64 2.88 0.06
CA LEU A 111 -3.23 3.26 0.25
C LEU A 111 -3.08 4.51 1.14
N TYR A 112 -3.97 5.50 0.98
CA TYR A 112 -3.95 6.73 1.79
C TYR A 112 -4.49 6.47 3.20
N GLY A 113 -5.54 5.64 3.33
CA GLY A 113 -6.06 5.21 4.63
C GLY A 113 -4.99 4.50 5.47
N PHE A 114 -4.28 3.53 4.88
CA PHE A 114 -3.15 2.86 5.53
C PHE A 114 -2.02 3.83 5.84
N GLY A 115 -1.72 4.78 4.94
CA GLY A 115 -0.71 5.81 5.19
C GLY A 115 -1.00 6.64 6.44
N VAL A 116 -2.22 7.18 6.57
CA VAL A 116 -2.64 7.96 7.76
C VAL A 116 -2.56 7.11 9.02
N VAL A 117 -3.08 5.88 9.00
CA VAL A 117 -3.06 4.98 10.16
C VAL A 117 -1.65 4.61 10.60
N ILE A 118 -0.75 4.31 9.65
CA ILE A 118 0.64 3.95 9.94
C ILE A 118 1.36 5.16 10.53
N MET A 119 1.23 6.33 9.90
CA MET A 119 1.83 7.57 10.38
C MET A 119 1.35 7.93 11.78
N PHE A 120 0.05 7.89 12.00
CA PHE A 120 -0.55 8.15 13.31
C PHE A 120 -0.06 7.14 14.35
N THR A 121 -0.03 5.84 14.02
CA THR A 121 0.51 4.81 14.91
C THR A 121 1.97 5.07 15.26
N VAL A 122 2.81 5.43 14.29
CA VAL A 122 4.22 5.75 14.54
C VAL A 122 4.32 6.90 15.54
N VAL A 123 3.55 7.97 15.39
CA VAL A 123 3.52 9.09 16.35
C VAL A 123 3.13 8.62 17.74
N ILE A 124 2.02 7.88 17.84
CA ILE A 124 1.52 7.34 19.11
C ILE A 124 2.57 6.43 19.77
N LEU A 125 3.20 5.51 19.03
CA LEU A 125 4.24 4.65 19.59
C LEU A 125 5.47 5.45 20.04
N LEU A 126 5.91 6.44 19.27
CA LEU A 126 7.05 7.27 19.64
C LEU A 126 6.75 8.11 20.89
N LEU A 127 5.55 8.68 21.00
CA LEU A 127 5.12 9.41 22.21
C LEU A 127 5.05 8.50 23.43
N TYR A 128 4.65 7.24 23.26
CA TYR A 128 4.58 6.26 24.34
C TYR A 128 5.96 5.79 24.83
N TYR A 129 6.81 5.37 23.90
CA TYR A 129 8.11 4.78 24.23
C TYR A 129 9.19 5.82 24.52
N LEU A 130 9.04 7.04 24.00
CA LEU A 130 9.99 8.13 24.16
C LEU A 130 9.30 9.39 24.72
N PRO A 131 8.70 9.35 25.93
CA PRO A 131 7.90 10.47 26.46
C PRO A 131 8.71 11.73 26.74
N SER A 132 10.02 11.60 26.98
CA SER A 132 10.95 12.73 27.15
C SER A 132 11.53 13.23 25.83
N TRP A 133 11.18 12.62 24.69
CA TRP A 133 11.67 13.05 23.40
C TRP A 133 11.03 14.38 23.02
N PRO A 134 11.82 15.33 22.51
CA PRO A 134 11.32 16.67 22.26
C PRO A 134 10.58 16.76 20.91
N PHE A 135 9.35 16.22 20.86
CA PHE A 135 8.52 16.26 19.66
C PHE A 135 8.06 17.66 19.29
N TYR A 136 7.88 17.87 18.00
CA TYR A 136 7.24 19.05 17.45
C TYR A 136 5.78 19.19 17.96
N ASN A 137 5.45 20.33 18.55
CA ASN A 137 4.15 20.62 19.13
C ASN A 137 3.80 22.11 18.99
N PRO A 138 3.61 22.63 17.77
CA PRO A 138 3.54 24.07 17.52
C PRO A 138 2.32 24.74 18.17
N PHE A 139 1.23 23.98 18.32
CA PHE A 139 -0.07 24.47 18.81
C PHE A 139 -0.41 24.00 20.22
N GLY A 140 0.49 23.27 20.88
CA GLY A 140 0.20 22.68 22.18
C GLY A 140 -0.82 21.53 22.14
N PHE A 141 -1.21 21.01 20.97
CA PHE A 141 -2.23 19.96 20.84
C PHE A 141 -1.82 18.64 21.50
N TYR A 142 -0.52 18.39 21.66
CA TYR A 142 -0.05 17.32 22.53
C TYR A 142 -0.02 17.83 23.98
N ASP A 143 -1.18 17.88 24.64
CA ASP A 143 -1.38 18.52 25.95
C ASP A 143 -0.37 18.08 27.04
N PHE A 144 0.13 16.84 26.94
CA PHE A 144 1.05 16.22 27.90
C PHE A 144 2.54 16.53 27.66
N LEU A 145 2.90 17.08 26.49
CA LEU A 145 4.28 17.45 26.18
C LEU A 145 4.67 18.83 26.74
N GLY A 146 3.72 19.57 27.32
CA GLY A 146 3.95 20.91 27.85
C GLY A 146 3.88 22.01 26.78
N GLU A 147 4.67 23.07 26.95
CA GLU A 147 4.63 24.27 26.10
C GLU A 147 4.90 23.97 24.62
N GLY A 148 4.37 24.85 23.76
CA GLY A 148 4.48 24.72 22.31
C GLY A 148 5.93 24.72 21.83
N ARG A 149 6.31 23.72 21.02
CA ARG A 149 7.68 23.54 20.51
C ARG A 149 7.72 23.62 18.99
N GLY A 150 8.66 24.43 18.48
CA GLY A 150 8.96 24.57 17.06
C GLY A 150 9.85 23.45 16.48
N PRO A 151 10.15 23.50 15.17
CA PRO A 151 10.96 22.48 14.49
C PRO A 151 12.38 22.38 15.05
N SER A 152 12.93 21.15 15.12
CA SER A 152 14.27 20.88 15.63
C SER A 152 14.91 19.65 14.99
N TYR A 153 16.22 19.45 15.18
CA TYR A 153 16.94 18.28 14.65
C TYR A 153 16.40 16.94 15.19
N ALA A 154 15.74 16.95 16.35
CA ALA A 154 15.12 15.76 16.94
C ALA A 154 13.94 15.22 16.11
N ASP A 155 13.36 16.04 15.23
CA ASP A 155 12.26 15.67 14.35
C ASP A 155 12.71 14.78 13.18
N LEU A 156 14.02 14.72 12.90
CA LEU A 156 14.56 13.88 11.83
C LEU A 156 14.28 12.40 12.06
N LEU A 157 14.30 11.94 13.32
CA LEU A 157 14.04 10.55 13.68
C LEU A 157 12.58 10.14 13.38
N PRO A 158 11.53 10.80 13.91
CA PRO A 158 10.16 10.47 13.57
C PRO A 158 9.89 10.57 12.07
N ILE A 159 10.36 11.63 11.40
CA ILE A 159 10.20 11.82 9.95
C ILE A 159 10.85 10.68 9.17
N ALA A 160 12.04 10.21 9.58
CA ALA A 160 12.70 9.09 8.93
C ALA A 160 11.93 7.77 9.07
N ILE A 161 11.44 7.47 10.27
CA ILE A 161 10.63 6.27 10.52
C ILE A 161 9.35 6.32 9.68
N MET A 162 8.70 7.48 9.64
CA MET A 162 7.53 7.75 8.82
C MET A 162 7.78 7.54 7.33
N GLY A 163 8.80 8.19 6.76
CA GLY A 163 9.15 8.05 5.35
C GLY A 163 9.46 6.61 4.96
N CYS A 164 10.25 5.90 5.77
CA CYS A 164 10.52 4.47 5.59
C CYS A 164 9.25 3.63 5.64
N SER A 165 8.31 3.95 6.52
CA SER A 165 7.04 3.24 6.65
C SER A 165 6.16 3.40 5.41
N MET A 166 6.17 4.57 4.74
CA MET A 166 5.45 4.76 3.47
C MET A 166 6.07 3.98 2.32
N ILE A 167 7.39 3.96 2.24
CA ILE A 167 8.10 3.19 1.22
C ILE A 167 7.79 1.70 1.39
N ALA A 168 7.77 1.22 2.65
CA ALA A 168 7.36 -0.15 2.95
C ALA A 168 5.90 -0.42 2.56
N LEU A 169 4.98 0.51 2.87
CA LEU A 169 3.58 0.41 2.47
C LEU A 169 3.42 0.33 0.95
N GLU A 170 4.06 1.22 0.20
CA GLU A 170 4.02 1.21 -1.27
C GLU A 170 4.57 -0.10 -1.82
N PHE A 171 5.69 -0.57 -1.30
CA PHE A 171 6.29 -1.82 -1.73
C PHE A 171 5.36 -3.02 -1.48
N VAL A 172 4.80 -3.13 -0.27
CA VAL A 172 3.85 -4.20 0.09
C VAL A 172 2.58 -4.11 -0.76
N ALA A 173 2.02 -2.91 -0.94
CA ALA A 173 0.84 -2.70 -1.78
C ALA A 173 1.11 -3.11 -3.23
N GLY A 174 2.22 -2.65 -3.82
CA GLY A 174 2.60 -3.04 -5.17
C GLY A 174 2.84 -4.55 -5.30
N LEU A 175 3.44 -5.19 -4.30
CA LEU A 175 3.62 -6.64 -4.29
C LEU A 175 2.29 -7.40 -4.26
N ILE A 176 1.29 -6.93 -3.50
CA ILE A 176 -0.08 -7.48 -3.50
C ILE A 176 -0.65 -7.47 -4.92
N PHE A 177 -0.53 -6.35 -5.63
CA PHE A 177 -1.09 -6.21 -6.97
C PHE A 177 -0.33 -7.00 -8.03
N VAL A 178 1.01 -6.97 -7.99
CA VAL A 178 1.84 -7.69 -8.97
C VAL A 178 1.76 -9.20 -8.76
N LYS A 179 1.86 -9.71 -7.52
CA LYS A 179 1.84 -11.16 -7.26
C LYS A 179 0.43 -11.72 -7.14
N GLY A 180 -0.49 -10.99 -6.49
CA GLY A 180 -1.86 -11.42 -6.26
C GLY A 180 -2.74 -11.25 -7.50
N PHE A 181 -2.80 -10.03 -8.04
CA PHE A 181 -3.69 -9.68 -9.15
C PHE A 181 -3.03 -9.76 -10.53
N LYS A 182 -1.70 -9.88 -10.61
CA LYS A 182 -0.91 -9.84 -11.86
C LYS A 182 -1.14 -8.57 -12.67
N VAL A 183 -1.44 -7.48 -11.98
CA VAL A 183 -1.65 -6.16 -12.58
C VAL A 183 -0.76 -5.18 -11.84
N LYS A 184 -0.13 -4.27 -12.58
CA LYS A 184 0.57 -3.12 -12.00
C LYS A 184 -0.40 -1.93 -11.98
N LEU A 185 -0.64 -1.35 -10.81
CA LEU A 185 -1.40 -0.10 -10.68
C LEU A 185 -0.54 1.11 -11.05
N TRP A 186 0.76 1.02 -10.81
CA TRP A 186 1.80 1.96 -11.22
C TRP A 186 3.01 1.18 -11.71
N ASP A 187 3.81 1.78 -12.60
CA ASP A 187 5.00 1.14 -13.16
C ASP A 187 6.20 2.09 -13.21
N TYR A 188 7.20 1.80 -12.38
CA TYR A 188 8.47 2.53 -12.33
C TYR A 188 9.63 1.76 -13.01
N SER A 189 9.35 0.75 -13.83
CA SER A 189 10.40 -0.07 -14.47
C SER A 189 11.40 0.72 -15.32
N ASN A 190 11.01 1.88 -15.84
CA ASN A 190 11.89 2.76 -16.63
C ASN A 190 12.69 3.76 -15.78
N MET A 191 12.55 3.76 -14.46
CA MET A 191 13.24 4.68 -13.56
C MET A 191 14.55 4.09 -13.04
N LYS A 192 15.61 4.90 -12.98
CA LYS A 192 16.92 4.45 -12.48
C LYS A 192 16.82 4.05 -11.00
N GLY A 193 17.32 2.85 -10.66
CA GLY A 193 17.30 2.33 -9.29
C GLY A 193 15.95 1.76 -8.85
N ASN A 194 15.03 1.49 -9.77
CA ASN A 194 13.75 0.86 -9.43
C ASN A 194 13.94 -0.57 -8.92
N ILE A 195 13.07 -0.98 -7.99
CA ILE A 195 12.99 -2.34 -7.47
C ILE A 195 11.65 -2.94 -7.92
N MET A 196 11.71 -3.98 -8.75
CA MET A 196 10.54 -4.67 -9.34
C MET A 196 9.57 -3.77 -10.14
N GLY A 197 10.01 -2.55 -10.50
CA GLY A 197 9.14 -1.51 -11.03
C GLY A 197 8.06 -1.02 -10.05
N ILE A 198 8.18 -1.32 -8.75
CA ILE A 198 7.19 -0.98 -7.70
C ILE A 198 7.61 0.26 -6.91
N ILE A 199 8.87 0.34 -6.48
CA ILE A 199 9.45 1.48 -5.78
C ILE A 199 10.68 1.98 -6.53
N CYS A 200 10.98 3.28 -6.44
CA CYS A 200 12.24 3.83 -6.95
C CYS A 200 12.68 5.07 -6.17
N PRO A 201 13.98 5.45 -6.20
CA PRO A 201 14.53 6.52 -5.37
C PRO A 201 13.85 7.87 -5.52
N GLN A 202 13.41 8.22 -6.73
CA GLN A 202 12.72 9.49 -7.00
C GLN A 202 11.38 9.59 -6.27
N PHE A 203 10.58 8.53 -6.29
CA PHE A 203 9.30 8.50 -5.57
C PHE A 203 9.49 8.28 -4.07
N ASN A 204 10.55 7.56 -3.66
CA ASN A 204 10.95 7.50 -2.25
C ASN A 204 11.21 8.91 -1.68
N ALA A 205 11.86 9.80 -2.44
CA ALA A 205 12.06 11.18 -2.02
C ALA A 205 10.73 11.94 -1.85
N ILE A 206 9.74 11.68 -2.71
CA ILE A 206 8.38 12.23 -2.58
C ILE A 206 7.72 11.72 -1.30
N TRP A 207 7.88 10.44 -0.94
CA TRP A 207 7.35 9.92 0.32
C TRP A 207 7.98 10.57 1.54
N PHE A 208 9.28 10.88 1.51
CA PHE A 208 9.94 11.65 2.56
C PHE A 208 9.42 13.10 2.61
N ALA A 209 9.21 13.75 1.47
CA ALA A 209 8.60 15.08 1.43
C ALA A 209 7.17 15.07 2.01
N LEU A 210 6.39 14.04 1.70
CA LEU A 210 5.07 13.82 2.29
C LEU A 210 5.14 13.52 3.79
N ALA A 211 6.14 12.78 4.26
CA ALA A 211 6.36 12.55 5.69
C ALA A 211 6.69 13.85 6.44
N ILE A 212 7.50 14.74 5.85
CA ILE A 212 7.78 16.09 6.39
C ILE A 212 6.49 16.91 6.45
N ALA A 213 5.73 16.96 5.35
CA ALA A 213 4.47 17.69 5.27
C ALA A 213 3.42 17.14 6.26
N PHE A 214 3.40 15.81 6.44
CA PHE A 214 2.55 15.18 7.44
C PHE A 214 3.01 15.57 8.84
N TYR A 215 4.28 15.39 9.19
CA TYR A 215 4.78 15.60 10.55
C TYR A 215 4.62 17.04 11.05
N TYR A 216 4.98 18.03 10.22
CA TYR A 216 4.86 19.44 10.62
C TYR A 216 3.48 20.03 10.34
N GLY A 217 2.82 19.59 9.27
CA GLY A 217 1.53 20.14 8.85
C GLY A 217 0.37 19.36 9.43
N LEU A 218 0.17 18.12 8.97
CA LEU A 218 -1.07 17.37 9.21
C LEU A 218 -1.15 16.73 10.59
N ASN A 219 -0.03 16.29 11.16
CA ASN A 219 0.03 15.45 12.35
C ASN A 219 -0.65 16.08 13.59
N PRO A 220 -0.43 17.37 13.93
CA PRO A 220 -1.18 18.02 15.00
C PRO A 220 -2.70 17.97 14.78
N PHE A 221 -3.17 18.18 13.54
CA PHE A 221 -4.59 18.15 13.21
C PHE A 221 -5.15 16.73 13.22
N VAL A 222 -4.39 15.73 12.77
CA VAL A 222 -4.78 14.31 12.82
C VAL A 222 -4.91 13.87 14.28
N TYR A 223 -3.99 14.29 15.15
CA TYR A 223 -4.08 14.02 16.58
C TYR A 223 -5.33 14.63 17.22
N ARG A 224 -5.59 15.91 16.96
CA ARG A 224 -6.80 16.60 17.43
C ARG A 224 -8.07 15.95 16.88
N LEU A 225 -8.11 15.62 15.59
CA LEU A 225 -9.22 14.92 14.96
C LEU A 225 -9.47 13.57 15.64
N ALA A 226 -8.42 12.83 15.98
CA ALA A 226 -8.53 11.55 16.67
C ALA A 226 -9.13 11.73 18.08
N GLN A 227 -8.69 12.74 18.84
CA GLN A 227 -9.26 13.07 20.15
C GLN A 227 -10.74 13.47 20.05
N GLU A 228 -11.08 14.36 19.11
CA GLU A 228 -12.45 14.83 18.91
C GLU A 228 -13.38 13.70 18.45
N ALA A 229 -12.92 12.86 17.52
CA ALA A 229 -13.68 11.71 17.05
C ALA A 229 -13.90 10.68 18.17
N TYR A 230 -12.88 10.42 18.99
CA TYR A 230 -13.01 9.55 20.16
C TYR A 230 -14.04 10.12 21.15
N ALA A 231 -13.88 11.40 21.53
CA ALA A 231 -14.79 12.08 22.45
C ALA A 231 -16.24 12.10 21.93
N TYR A 232 -16.43 12.21 20.62
CA TYR A 232 -17.74 12.16 19.98
C TYR A 232 -18.35 10.74 20.00
N MET A 233 -17.55 9.71 19.71
CA MET A 233 -18.02 8.32 19.65
C MET A 233 -18.37 7.77 21.03
N PHE A 234 -17.56 8.04 22.04
CA PHE A 234 -17.64 7.39 23.35
C PHE A 234 -18.07 8.32 24.48
N GLY A 235 -18.22 9.61 24.19
CA GLY A 235 -18.47 10.62 25.19
C GLY A 235 -17.24 10.95 26.01
N VAL A 236 -17.33 12.05 26.75
CA VAL A 236 -16.36 12.42 27.78
C VAL A 236 -17.17 12.70 29.03
N SER A 237 -16.89 11.97 30.11
CA SER A 237 -17.63 12.03 31.37
C SER A 237 -17.89 13.48 31.80
N GLY A 238 -19.15 13.89 31.82
CA GLY A 238 -19.59 15.22 32.26
C GLY A 238 -19.50 16.36 31.23
N VAL A 239 -19.11 16.09 29.98
CA VAL A 239 -18.95 17.13 28.94
C VAL A 239 -19.67 16.78 27.62
N ARG A 240 -19.63 15.51 27.18
CA ARG A 240 -20.27 15.07 25.94
C ARG A 240 -20.85 13.67 26.09
N GLU A 241 -22.06 13.50 25.57
CA GLU A 241 -22.73 12.20 25.48
C GLU A 241 -22.13 11.34 24.35
N ALA A 242 -22.20 10.02 24.51
CA ALA A 242 -21.74 9.08 23.50
C ALA A 242 -22.70 9.01 22.30
N HIS A 243 -22.19 9.17 21.08
CA HIS A 243 -22.99 9.09 19.86
C HIS A 243 -22.87 7.73 19.16
N PHE A 244 -23.56 6.71 19.67
CA PHE A 244 -23.57 5.36 19.07
C PHE A 244 -24.07 5.32 17.60
N GLY A 245 -24.93 6.26 17.21
CA GLY A 245 -25.37 6.39 15.81
C GLY A 245 -24.22 6.64 14.84
N PHE A 246 -23.16 7.33 15.28
CA PHE A 246 -21.97 7.53 14.47
C PHE A 246 -21.21 6.22 14.24
N ILE A 247 -21.08 5.38 15.28
CA ILE A 247 -20.45 4.06 15.18
C ILE A 247 -21.24 3.16 14.21
N PHE A 248 -22.58 3.24 14.25
CA PHE A 248 -23.43 2.54 13.30
C PHE A 248 -23.19 2.99 11.85
N ILE A 249 -23.17 4.30 11.58
CA ILE A 249 -22.89 4.86 10.25
C ILE A 249 -21.50 4.45 9.77
N LEU A 250 -20.50 4.47 10.65
CA LEU A 250 -19.15 3.99 10.36
C LEU A 250 -19.19 2.52 9.91
N GLY A 251 -19.91 1.67 10.63
CA GLY A 251 -20.12 0.26 10.25
C GLY A 251 -20.78 0.08 8.88
N VAL A 252 -21.82 0.87 8.58
CA VAL A 252 -22.47 0.88 7.26
C VAL A 252 -21.50 1.29 6.15
N ALA A 253 -20.69 2.33 6.37
CA ALA A 253 -19.68 2.78 5.41
C ALA A 253 -18.65 1.67 5.11
N TYR A 254 -18.20 0.94 6.14
CA TYR A 254 -17.33 -0.22 5.96
C TYR A 254 -18.00 -1.36 5.20
N GLY A 255 -19.29 -1.60 5.41
CA GLY A 255 -20.08 -2.55 4.63
C GLY A 255 -20.09 -2.21 3.14
N VAL A 256 -20.33 -0.94 2.80
CA VAL A 256 -20.30 -0.44 1.41
C VAL A 256 -18.90 -0.58 0.80
N MET A 257 -17.86 -0.17 1.54
CA MET A 257 -16.48 -0.28 1.09
C MET A 257 -16.06 -1.74 0.85
N LEU A 258 -16.49 -2.67 1.71
CA LEU A 258 -16.22 -4.10 1.55
C LEU A 258 -16.87 -4.68 0.28
N ILE A 259 -18.15 -4.34 0.05
CA ILE A 259 -18.86 -4.75 -1.17
C ILE A 259 -18.12 -4.25 -2.41
N ASP A 260 -17.73 -2.97 -2.42
CA ASP A 260 -16.99 -2.39 -3.54
C ASP A 260 -15.62 -3.05 -3.75
N PHE A 261 -14.91 -3.36 -2.66
CA PHE A 261 -13.62 -4.06 -2.73
C PHE A 261 -13.78 -5.43 -3.38
N VAL A 262 -14.77 -6.21 -2.97
CA VAL A 262 -15.04 -7.56 -3.51
C VAL A 262 -15.40 -7.47 -5.00
N LEU A 263 -16.27 -6.53 -5.38
CA LEU A 263 -16.66 -6.32 -6.77
C LEU A 263 -15.46 -5.91 -7.63
N SER A 264 -14.64 -4.98 -7.13
CA SER A 264 -13.44 -4.48 -7.81
C SER A 264 -12.40 -5.59 -7.97
N ALA A 265 -12.14 -6.39 -6.93
CA ALA A 265 -11.26 -7.55 -7.00
C ALA A 265 -11.74 -8.60 -8.02
N GLY A 266 -13.05 -8.84 -8.08
CA GLY A 266 -13.69 -9.71 -9.06
C GLY A 266 -13.49 -9.25 -10.51
N VAL A 267 -13.39 -7.95 -10.76
CA VAL A 267 -13.06 -7.41 -12.10
C VAL A 267 -11.59 -7.65 -12.44
N PHE A 268 -10.66 -7.30 -11.55
CA PHE A 268 -9.23 -7.45 -11.80
C PHE A 268 -8.84 -8.91 -12.05
N THR A 269 -9.41 -9.85 -11.29
CA THR A 269 -9.16 -11.28 -11.52
C THR A 269 -9.71 -11.78 -12.85
N ARG A 270 -10.84 -11.25 -13.32
CA ARG A 270 -11.38 -11.54 -14.67
C ARG A 270 -10.50 -10.97 -15.77
N VAL A 271 -10.08 -9.71 -15.63
CA VAL A 271 -9.16 -9.05 -16.56
C VAL A 271 -7.83 -9.80 -16.63
N ALA A 272 -7.27 -10.21 -15.49
CA ALA A 272 -6.04 -10.99 -15.45
C ALA A 272 -6.18 -12.38 -16.10
N LYS A 273 -7.34 -13.04 -15.92
CA LYS A 273 -7.64 -14.31 -16.62
C LYS A 273 -7.76 -14.09 -18.14
N TRP A 274 -8.42 -13.02 -18.56
CA TRP A 274 -8.55 -12.66 -19.97
C TRP A 274 -7.18 -12.35 -20.57
N ALA A 275 -6.36 -11.51 -19.94
CA ALA A 275 -5.01 -11.20 -20.39
C ALA A 275 -4.13 -12.46 -20.53
N LYS A 276 -4.33 -13.47 -19.66
CA LYS A 276 -3.65 -14.77 -19.78
C LYS A 276 -4.19 -15.62 -20.94
N LYS A 277 -5.50 -15.55 -21.22
CA LYS A 277 -6.16 -16.32 -22.29
C LYS A 277 -5.94 -15.70 -23.67
N SER A 278 -5.78 -14.38 -23.74
CA SER A 278 -5.50 -13.62 -24.97
C SER A 278 -4.05 -13.74 -25.46
N ASP A 279 -3.22 -14.50 -24.74
CA ASP A 279 -1.84 -14.86 -25.08
C ASP A 279 -1.06 -13.82 -25.89
N MET A 280 -0.96 -12.61 -25.32
CA MET A 280 -0.13 -11.56 -25.90
C MET A 280 1.36 -11.97 -25.91
N LYS A 281 1.73 -12.95 -25.08
CA LYS A 281 3.11 -13.44 -24.94
C LYS A 281 3.45 -14.48 -26.03
N LEU A 282 2.58 -15.46 -26.31
CA LEU A 282 2.76 -16.37 -27.45
C LEU A 282 2.69 -15.58 -28.76
N ARG A 283 1.74 -14.65 -28.92
CA ARG A 283 1.66 -13.86 -30.15
C ARG A 283 2.92 -13.00 -30.37
N TYR A 284 3.57 -12.53 -29.32
CA TYR A 284 4.86 -11.83 -29.41
C TYR A 284 6.02 -12.78 -29.73
N ASP A 285 6.08 -13.93 -29.08
CA ASP A 285 7.12 -14.94 -29.33
C ASP A 285 7.00 -15.52 -30.75
N GLU A 286 5.78 -15.75 -31.25
CA GLU A 286 5.50 -16.14 -32.64
C GLU A 286 5.90 -15.07 -33.66
N MET A 287 5.59 -13.79 -33.40
CA MET A 287 6.03 -12.69 -34.27
C MET A 287 7.55 -12.59 -34.32
N ARG A 288 8.24 -12.80 -33.19
CA ARG A 288 9.70 -12.80 -33.11
C ARG A 288 10.32 -13.97 -33.90
N ILE A 289 9.72 -15.15 -33.83
CA ILE A 289 10.17 -16.34 -34.59
C ILE A 289 9.99 -16.09 -36.10
N LYS A 290 8.81 -15.64 -36.55
CA LYS A 290 8.56 -15.31 -37.97
C LYS A 290 9.52 -14.26 -38.52
N TYR A 291 9.84 -13.24 -37.73
CA TYR A 291 10.80 -12.21 -38.14
C TYR A 291 12.22 -12.76 -38.33
N LYS A 292 12.66 -13.67 -37.45
CA LYS A 292 13.95 -14.36 -37.59
C LYS A 292 13.99 -15.27 -38.82
N GLU A 293 12.93 -16.01 -39.09
CA GLU A 293 12.82 -16.86 -40.30
C GLU A 293 12.83 -16.03 -41.58
N GLY A 294 12.14 -14.89 -41.59
CA GLY A 294 12.17 -13.92 -42.69
C GLY A 294 13.58 -13.40 -42.96
N LEU A 295 14.32 -13.02 -41.93
CA LEU A 295 15.73 -12.59 -42.05
C LEU A 295 16.64 -13.72 -42.57
N LEU A 296 16.48 -14.95 -42.08
CA LEU A 296 17.28 -16.10 -42.53
C LEU A 296 17.00 -16.44 -43.99
N SER A 297 15.74 -16.45 -44.40
CA SER A 297 15.35 -16.70 -45.79
C SER A 297 15.81 -15.58 -46.72
N ALA A 298 15.71 -14.31 -46.29
CA ALA A 298 16.24 -13.17 -47.04
C ALA A 298 17.77 -13.24 -47.16
N ARG A 299 18.47 -13.63 -46.08
CA ARG A 299 19.92 -13.86 -46.10
C ARG A 299 20.31 -15.01 -47.01
N ALA A 300 19.56 -16.12 -47.01
CA ALA A 300 19.80 -17.26 -47.89
C ALA A 300 19.60 -16.88 -49.37
N LYS A 301 18.49 -16.20 -49.68
CA LYS A 301 18.22 -15.67 -51.04
C LYS A 301 19.28 -14.66 -51.47
N PHE A 302 19.72 -13.78 -50.58
CA PHE A 302 20.79 -12.84 -50.85
C PHE A 302 22.11 -13.58 -51.13
N GLN A 303 22.45 -14.59 -50.33
CA GLN A 303 23.62 -15.44 -50.55
C GLN A 303 23.53 -16.20 -51.87
N GLU A 304 22.34 -16.67 -52.25
CA GLU A 304 22.09 -17.37 -53.51
C GLU A 304 22.19 -16.42 -54.72
N ALA A 305 21.78 -15.16 -54.56
CA ALA A 305 21.90 -14.11 -55.58
C ALA A 305 23.33 -13.56 -55.73
N LEU A 306 24.27 -13.92 -54.85
CA LEU A 306 25.66 -13.46 -54.97
C LEU A 306 26.34 -14.09 -56.20
N PRO A 307 27.18 -13.31 -56.92
CA PRO A 307 28.03 -13.83 -57.98
C PRO A 307 28.95 -14.94 -57.48
N THR A 308 29.20 -15.96 -58.32
CA THR A 308 30.03 -17.14 -58.03
C THR A 308 31.42 -16.80 -57.45
N PRO A 309 32.14 -15.77 -57.91
CA PRO A 309 33.43 -15.37 -57.32
C PRO A 309 33.32 -15.00 -55.84
N VAL A 310 32.23 -14.34 -55.45
CA VAL A 310 32.00 -13.88 -54.07
C VAL A 310 31.57 -15.03 -53.17
N LYS A 311 30.78 -15.99 -53.68
CA LYS A 311 30.41 -17.21 -52.95
C LYS A 311 31.63 -18.04 -52.57
N ASN A 312 32.55 -18.25 -53.51
CA ASN A 312 33.79 -19.02 -53.29
C ASN A 312 34.69 -18.37 -52.23
N VAL A 313 34.76 -17.04 -52.18
CA VAL A 313 35.51 -16.32 -51.13
C VAL A 313 34.87 -16.53 -49.75
N ILE A 314 33.54 -16.49 -49.64
CA ILE A 314 32.81 -16.69 -48.39
C ILE A 314 32.95 -18.13 -47.88
N GLU A 315 32.91 -19.13 -48.75
CA GLU A 315 33.11 -20.54 -48.38
C GLU A 315 34.55 -20.82 -47.91
N ASN A 316 35.55 -20.36 -48.66
CA ASN A 316 36.95 -20.47 -48.26
C ASN A 316 37.25 -19.77 -46.93
N HIS A 317 36.54 -18.69 -46.60
CA HIS A 317 36.69 -18.01 -45.31
C HIS A 317 36.01 -18.78 -44.17
N LYS A 318 34.89 -19.45 -44.42
CA LYS A 318 34.23 -20.31 -43.42
C LYS A 318 35.03 -21.56 -43.10
N GLU A 319 35.71 -22.16 -44.08
CA GLU A 319 36.59 -23.31 -43.87
C GLU A 319 37.85 -22.95 -43.09
N LYS A 320 38.36 -21.71 -43.21
CA LYS A 320 39.51 -21.23 -42.44
C LYS A 320 39.20 -20.84 -40.98
N VAL A 321 37.93 -20.62 -40.65
CA VAL A 321 37.48 -20.11 -39.33
C VAL A 321 36.83 -21.23 -38.48
N LYS A 322 36.58 -22.40 -39.07
CA LYS A 322 36.21 -23.62 -38.34
C LYS A 322 37.44 -24.31 -37.75
#